data_AF-A0AA51E0F3-F1
#
_entry.id   AF-A0AA51E0F3-F1
#
_cell.length_a   1.000
_cell.length_b   1.000
_cell.length_c   1.000
_cell.angle_alpha   90.00
_cell.angle_beta   90.00
_cell.angle_gamma   90.00
#
_symmetry.space_group_name_H-M   'P 1'
#
loop_
_entity.id
_entity.type
_entity.pdbx_description
1 polymer ?
#
loop_
_entity_poly.entity_id
_entity_poly.type
_entity_poly.pdbx_seq_one_letter_code
_entity_poly.pdbx_strand_id
1 'polypeptide(L)'
;MKFRTIGTKMLVTLLTVSLLSMILLSIVSYTSSKAIIDNQIQQNMNAELEAQINNILLKTEKISTIASQIARNVESNYTTTKLTQYEDMLGKVIFESNLAFGGGIWFEPYVYDKQEKYVGPYAYKDKDAPVVTYDYSNEEYDYLSYDWYKNAIDSKEPVFSELYYDSTLDTTMATCAVPMYDRSEKFLGVITIDMEISSIQDMINKVTIGKKGKITLLTDDGLYISNEDPSKIMTANIKEEENKSLASMGQVMLQKDNGTGEFDMKGIVYKTYYSRVGNLGWRIMIQMPESEMNQPLDTLLFKLITICTAGLLLLFAVIILLVRGVIKNIKVVNRFALSLADGDFSVQGVNIKTKDEFGQMGQALNQMLQNNKAVIQTMKDNSQDIRKTSIQLDEIMKKLSNNFNQIDSAIQNINEDIISSSAATEEVNASVEEVNAFINILSQETVISHNKAYAIKGRA
;
A
#
# COMPACT_ATOMS: atom_id res chain seq x y z
N MET A 1 -9.03 21.48 14.79
CA MET A 1 -9.67 21.09 16.07
C MET A 1 -8.79 21.51 17.24
N LYS A 2 -9.30 22.27 18.22
CA LYS A 2 -8.58 22.50 19.49
C LYS A 2 -8.80 21.26 20.39
N PHE A 3 -7.78 20.44 20.56
CA PHE A 3 -7.86 19.23 21.39
C PHE A 3 -7.77 19.58 22.88
N ARG A 4 -8.67 19.02 23.70
CA ARG A 4 -8.74 19.28 25.15
C ARG A 4 -7.67 18.54 25.98
N THR A 5 -7.06 17.48 25.46
CA THR A 5 -6.00 16.73 26.16
C THR A 5 -4.84 16.40 25.23
N ILE A 6 -3.63 16.33 25.78
CA ILE A 6 -2.40 15.97 25.05
C ILE A 6 -2.54 14.57 24.43
N GLY A 7 -3.16 13.62 25.14
CA GLY A 7 -3.37 12.26 24.66
C GLY A 7 -4.25 12.19 23.41
N THR A 8 -5.36 12.94 23.38
CA THR A 8 -6.23 13.00 22.20
C THR A 8 -5.50 13.63 21.01
N LYS A 9 -4.70 14.68 21.26
CA LYS A 9 -3.90 15.32 20.20
C LYS A 9 -2.91 14.33 19.59
N MET A 10 -2.12 13.63 20.41
CA MET A 10 -1.16 12.62 19.95
C MET A 10 -1.84 11.49 19.17
N LEU A 11 -2.95 10.96 19.70
CA LEU A 11 -3.68 9.86 19.07
C LEU A 11 -4.21 10.24 17.68
N VAL A 12 -4.84 11.40 17.56
CA VAL A 12 -5.37 11.87 16.27
C VAL A 12 -4.24 12.14 15.28
N THR A 13 -3.15 12.81 15.70
CA THR A 13 -2.02 13.09 14.79
C THR A 13 -1.35 11.81 14.28
N LEU A 14 -1.09 10.84 15.16
CA LEU A 14 -0.42 9.59 14.76
C LEU A 14 -1.32 8.75 13.84
N LEU A 15 -2.60 8.59 14.20
CA LEU A 15 -3.55 7.86 13.36
C LEU A 15 -3.72 8.52 11.99
N THR A 16 -3.78 9.85 11.93
CA THR A 16 -3.93 10.57 10.66
C THR A 16 -2.71 10.37 9.77
N VAL A 17 -1.50 10.50 10.31
CA VAL A 17 -0.26 10.27 9.55
C VAL A 17 -0.17 8.82 9.06
N SER A 18 -0.46 7.85 9.93
CA SER A 18 -0.48 6.43 9.55
C SER A 18 -1.52 6.12 8.48
N LEU A 19 -2.74 6.66 8.62
CA LEU A 19 -3.80 6.49 7.63
C LEU A 19 -3.40 7.08 6.27
N LEU A 20 -2.83 8.28 6.24
CA LEU A 20 -2.34 8.90 5.01
C LEU A 20 -1.22 8.07 4.36
N SER A 21 -0.27 7.55 5.14
CA SER A 21 0.78 6.67 4.62
C SER A 21 0.23 5.35 4.06
N MET A 22 -0.79 4.77 4.70
CA MET A 22 -1.44 3.54 4.25
C MET A 22 -2.22 3.77 2.95
N ILE A 23 -2.94 4.90 2.84
CA ILE A 23 -3.63 5.28 1.61
C ILE A 23 -2.63 5.46 0.47
N LEU A 24 -1.54 6.19 0.71
CA LEU A 24 -0.50 6.40 -0.30
C LEU A 24 0.11 5.08 -0.77
N LEU A 25 0.50 4.20 0.16
CA LEU A 25 1.02 2.87 -0.15
C LEU A 25 0.00 2.01 -0.90
N SER A 26 -1.27 2.08 -0.53
CA SER A 26 -2.35 1.33 -1.21
C SER A 26 -2.54 1.82 -2.65
N ILE A 27 -2.50 3.13 -2.88
CA ILE A 27 -2.57 3.72 -4.22
C ILE A 27 -1.40 3.24 -5.07
N VAL A 28 -0.17 3.34 -4.56
CA VAL A 28 1.04 2.88 -5.27
C VAL A 28 0.97 1.38 -5.54
N SER A 29 0.60 0.58 -4.54
CA SER A 29 0.48 -0.87 -4.69
C SER A 29 -0.57 -1.26 -5.73
N TYR A 30 -1.72 -0.59 -5.72
CA TYR A 30 -2.80 -0.83 -6.67
C TYR A 30 -2.39 -0.46 -8.10
N THR A 31 -1.81 0.72 -8.32
CA THR A 31 -1.41 1.17 -9.66
C THR A 31 -0.27 0.31 -10.23
N SER A 32 0.73 -0.03 -9.42
CA SER A 32 1.80 -0.93 -9.83
C SER A 32 1.27 -2.33 -10.15
N SER A 33 0.38 -2.87 -9.31
CA SER A 33 -0.20 -4.20 -9.55
C SER A 33 -1.08 -4.23 -10.79
N LYS A 34 -1.87 -3.18 -11.01
CA LYS A 34 -2.68 -3.02 -12.23
C LYS A 34 -1.81 -3.02 -13.48
N ALA A 35 -0.74 -2.23 -13.50
CA ALA A 35 0.16 -2.19 -14.64
C ALA A 35 0.82 -3.55 -14.93
N ILE A 36 1.22 -4.29 -13.89
CA ILE A 36 1.81 -5.63 -14.03
C ILE A 36 0.77 -6.63 -14.57
N ILE A 37 -0.43 -6.63 -13.99
CA ILE A 37 -1.51 -7.54 -14.39
C ILE A 37 -1.96 -7.25 -15.82
N ASP A 38 -2.17 -5.99 -16.18
CA ASP A 38 -2.57 -5.60 -17.55
C ASP A 38 -1.52 -6.05 -18.58
N ASN A 39 -0.23 -5.87 -18.28
CA ASN A 39 0.86 -6.34 -19.15
C ASN A 39 0.92 -7.87 -19.23
N GLN A 40 0.80 -8.57 -18.10
CA GLN A 40 0.78 -10.04 -18.08
C GLN A 40 -0.40 -10.59 -18.87
N ILE A 41 -1.59 -10.00 -18.73
CA ILE A 41 -2.77 -10.42 -19.50
C ILE A 41 -2.52 -10.18 -20.98
N GLN A 42 -2.04 -9.00 -21.37
CA GLN A 42 -1.73 -8.72 -22.78
C GLN A 42 -0.71 -9.72 -23.37
N GLN A 43 0.35 -10.04 -22.63
CA GLN A 43 1.33 -11.05 -23.06
C GLN A 43 0.70 -12.43 -23.19
N ASN A 44 -0.11 -12.85 -22.21
CA ASN A 44 -0.78 -14.15 -22.23
C ASN A 44 -1.78 -14.26 -23.39
N MET A 45 -2.57 -13.21 -23.63
CA MET A 45 -3.54 -13.20 -24.73
C MET A 45 -2.83 -13.23 -26.10
N ASN A 46 -1.74 -12.48 -26.26
CA ASN A 46 -0.95 -12.52 -27.50
C ASN A 46 -0.27 -13.89 -27.71
N ALA A 47 0.31 -14.47 -26.65
CA ALA A 47 0.90 -15.80 -26.72
C ALA A 47 -0.13 -16.88 -27.07
N GLU A 48 -1.33 -16.76 -26.54
CA GLU A 48 -2.44 -17.67 -26.84
C GLU A 48 -2.93 -17.50 -28.30
N LEU A 49 -3.09 -16.26 -28.77
CA LEU A 49 -3.40 -15.98 -30.18
C LEU A 49 -2.37 -16.65 -31.10
N GLU A 50 -1.08 -16.43 -30.84
CA GLU A 50 0.00 -17.04 -31.60
C GLU A 50 -0.02 -18.56 -31.53
N ALA A 51 -0.28 -19.15 -30.36
CA ALA A 51 -0.40 -20.60 -30.22
C ALA A 51 -1.53 -21.17 -31.09
N GLN A 52 -2.70 -20.53 -31.08
CA GLN A 52 -3.84 -20.98 -31.90
C GLN A 52 -3.62 -20.72 -33.39
N ILE A 53 -3.02 -19.59 -33.77
CA ILE A 53 -2.62 -19.32 -35.15
C ILE A 53 -1.68 -20.41 -35.65
N ASN A 54 -0.63 -20.72 -34.88
CA ASN A 54 0.33 -21.76 -35.25
C ASN A 54 -0.33 -23.13 -35.36
N ASN A 55 -1.28 -23.47 -34.48
CA ASN A 55 -2.05 -24.71 -34.60
C ASN A 55 -2.88 -24.77 -35.89
N ILE A 56 -3.52 -23.67 -36.29
CA ILE A 56 -4.26 -23.58 -37.56
C ILE A 56 -3.28 -23.74 -38.74
N LEU A 57 -2.19 -22.97 -38.75
CA LEU A 57 -1.19 -22.99 -39.81
C LEU A 57 -0.55 -24.38 -39.98
N LEU A 58 -0.26 -25.08 -38.88
CA LEU A 58 0.25 -26.45 -38.91
C LEU A 58 -0.75 -27.44 -39.52
N LYS A 59 -2.05 -27.26 -39.27
CA LYS A 59 -3.09 -28.11 -39.90
C LYS A 59 -3.16 -27.83 -41.40
N THR A 60 -3.17 -26.56 -41.81
CA THR A 60 -3.20 -26.19 -43.23
C THR A 60 -1.93 -26.64 -43.96
N GLU A 61 -0.75 -26.50 -43.34
CA GLU A 61 0.53 -26.95 -43.90
C GLU A 61 0.56 -28.47 -44.11
N LYS A 62 0.00 -29.26 -43.18
CA LYS A 62 -0.14 -30.71 -43.34
C LYS A 62 -1.03 -31.06 -44.53
N ILE A 63 -2.16 -30.37 -44.70
CA ILE A 63 -3.05 -30.54 -45.86
C ILE A 63 -2.32 -30.20 -47.16
N SER A 64 -1.64 -29.06 -47.22
CA SER A 64 -0.84 -28.68 -48.40
C SER A 64 0.26 -29.71 -48.68
N THR A 65 0.91 -30.25 -47.65
CA THR A 65 1.93 -31.29 -47.82
C THR A 65 1.35 -32.56 -48.41
N ILE A 66 0.17 -33.00 -47.97
CA ILE A 66 -0.54 -34.15 -48.53
C ILE A 66 -0.87 -33.91 -50.01
N ALA A 67 -1.47 -32.75 -50.32
CA ALA A 67 -1.83 -32.37 -51.68
C ALA A 67 -0.59 -32.34 -52.61
N SER A 68 0.50 -31.72 -52.16
CA SER A 68 1.76 -31.64 -52.93
C SER A 68 2.45 -33.00 -53.07
N GLN A 69 2.29 -33.93 -52.13
CA GLN A 69 2.82 -35.30 -52.28
C GLN A 69 2.05 -36.07 -53.35
N ILE A 70 0.72 -35.94 -53.38
CA ILE A 70 -0.13 -36.53 -54.43
C ILE A 70 0.23 -35.91 -55.78
N ALA A 71 0.34 -34.58 -55.86
CA ALA A 71 0.71 -33.85 -57.08
C ALA A 71 2.02 -34.40 -57.66
N ARG A 72 3.10 -34.45 -56.86
CA ARG A 72 4.41 -34.99 -57.29
C ARG A 72 4.35 -36.44 -57.78
N ASN A 73 3.49 -37.25 -57.17
CA ASN A 73 3.29 -38.64 -57.62
C ASN A 73 2.62 -38.69 -59.01
N VAL A 74 1.59 -37.88 -59.22
CA VAL A 74 0.88 -37.78 -60.50
C VAL A 74 1.80 -37.20 -61.58
N GLU A 75 2.47 -36.09 -61.31
CA GLU A 75 3.43 -35.43 -62.22
C GLU A 75 4.48 -36.41 -62.79
N SER A 76 4.94 -37.34 -61.95
CA SER A 76 5.95 -38.32 -62.33
C SER A 76 5.42 -39.50 -63.15
N ASN A 77 4.13 -39.84 -63.02
CA ASN A 77 3.61 -41.13 -63.48
C ASN A 77 2.28 -41.07 -64.26
N TYR A 78 1.77 -39.87 -64.60
CA TYR A 78 0.43 -39.71 -65.22
C TYR A 78 0.27 -40.44 -66.55
N THR A 79 1.37 -40.73 -67.27
CA THR A 79 1.35 -41.43 -68.56
C THR A 79 1.42 -42.96 -68.44
N THR A 80 1.80 -43.49 -67.27
CA THR A 80 2.05 -44.93 -67.06
C THR A 80 1.12 -45.55 -66.03
N THR A 81 0.47 -44.74 -65.20
CA THR A 81 -0.39 -45.18 -64.10
C THR A 81 -1.85 -45.17 -64.53
N LYS A 82 -2.57 -46.26 -64.25
CA LYS A 82 -4.01 -46.36 -64.53
C LYS A 82 -4.80 -45.54 -63.53
N LEU A 83 -5.95 -45.01 -63.95
CA LEU A 83 -6.79 -44.15 -63.12
C LEU A 83 -7.23 -44.85 -61.83
N THR A 84 -7.53 -46.15 -61.90
CA THR A 84 -7.87 -46.96 -60.72
C THR A 84 -6.77 -46.99 -59.64
N GLN A 85 -5.49 -46.88 -60.03
CA GLN A 85 -4.39 -46.82 -59.07
C GLN A 85 -4.31 -45.44 -58.39
N TYR A 86 -4.70 -44.39 -59.10
CA TYR A 86 -4.84 -43.05 -58.52
C TYR A 86 -6.05 -42.97 -57.58
N GLU A 87 -7.17 -43.59 -57.94
CA GLU A 87 -8.35 -43.74 -57.08
C GLU A 87 -7.99 -44.46 -55.76
N ASP A 88 -7.30 -45.60 -55.83
CA ASP A 88 -6.87 -46.36 -54.66
C ASP A 88 -5.93 -45.54 -53.76
N MET A 89 -4.94 -44.86 -54.37
CA MET A 89 -4.00 -44.01 -53.63
C MET A 89 -4.73 -42.84 -52.96
N LEU A 90 -5.56 -42.13 -53.70
CA LEU A 90 -6.31 -40.98 -53.22
C LEU A 90 -7.26 -41.39 -52.09
N GLY A 91 -8.06 -42.43 -52.30
CA GLY A 91 -8.96 -42.97 -51.29
C GLY A 91 -8.23 -43.37 -50.01
N LYS A 92 -7.08 -44.05 -50.12
CA LYS A 92 -6.27 -44.42 -48.95
C LYS A 92 -5.74 -43.20 -48.20
N VAL A 93 -5.14 -42.24 -48.92
CA VAL A 93 -4.54 -41.04 -48.31
C VAL A 93 -5.60 -40.19 -47.63
N ILE A 94 -6.75 -39.99 -48.28
CA ILE A 94 -7.88 -39.26 -47.69
C ILE A 94 -8.38 -39.98 -46.44
N PHE A 95 -8.64 -41.28 -46.53
CA PHE A 95 -9.19 -42.06 -45.41
C PHE A 95 -8.26 -42.12 -44.19
N GLU A 96 -6.95 -42.32 -44.39
CA GLU A 96 -5.97 -42.39 -43.31
C GLU A 96 -5.64 -41.03 -42.68
N SER A 97 -5.83 -39.94 -43.42
CA SER A 97 -5.60 -38.58 -42.91
C SER A 97 -6.60 -38.22 -41.83
N ASN A 98 -6.19 -37.65 -40.71
CA ASN A 98 -7.11 -37.12 -39.69
C ASN A 98 -7.57 -35.68 -39.96
N LEU A 99 -7.10 -35.07 -41.06
CA LEU A 99 -7.37 -33.67 -41.41
C LEU A 99 -8.11 -33.51 -42.74
N ALA A 100 -7.93 -34.45 -43.68
CA ALA A 100 -8.59 -34.42 -44.97
C ALA A 100 -9.96 -35.11 -44.87
N PHE A 101 -10.98 -34.50 -45.46
CA PHE A 101 -12.32 -35.06 -45.57
C PHE A 101 -12.57 -35.63 -46.96
N GLY A 102 -12.09 -34.93 -47.99
CA GLY A 102 -12.12 -35.36 -49.37
C GLY A 102 -10.96 -34.78 -50.18
N GLY A 103 -10.92 -35.10 -51.46
CA GLY A 103 -9.94 -34.56 -52.39
C GLY A 103 -10.06 -35.18 -53.76
N GLY A 104 -9.53 -34.49 -54.76
CA GLY A 104 -9.66 -34.87 -56.16
C GLY A 104 -8.38 -34.65 -56.96
N ILE A 105 -8.23 -35.40 -58.05
CA ILE A 105 -7.17 -35.24 -59.04
C ILE A 105 -7.81 -34.74 -60.33
N TRP A 106 -7.78 -33.44 -60.59
CA TRP A 106 -8.50 -32.81 -61.69
C TRP A 106 -7.56 -32.56 -62.86
N PHE A 107 -7.62 -33.37 -63.91
CA PHE A 107 -6.75 -33.20 -65.05
C PHE A 107 -7.21 -32.05 -65.97
N GLU A 108 -6.25 -31.37 -66.57
CA GLU A 108 -6.50 -30.44 -67.68
C GLU A 108 -7.07 -31.23 -68.88
N PRO A 109 -8.00 -30.65 -69.67
CA PRO A 109 -8.67 -31.37 -70.74
C PRO A 109 -7.72 -32.04 -71.71
N TYR A 110 -8.04 -33.30 -72.03
CA TYR A 110 -7.29 -34.13 -72.98
C TYR A 110 -5.84 -34.46 -72.58
N VAL A 111 -5.43 -34.14 -71.35
CA VAL A 111 -4.07 -34.44 -70.86
C VAL A 111 -3.93 -35.88 -70.43
N TYR A 112 -4.84 -36.38 -69.60
CA TYR A 112 -4.81 -37.77 -69.11
C TYR A 112 -5.34 -38.75 -70.16
N ASP A 113 -6.55 -38.48 -70.68
CA ASP A 113 -7.16 -39.22 -71.78
C ASP A 113 -7.47 -38.27 -72.93
N LYS A 114 -6.97 -38.55 -74.13
CA LYS A 114 -7.15 -37.70 -75.31
C LYS A 114 -8.60 -37.66 -75.84
N GLN A 115 -9.47 -38.55 -75.37
CA GLN A 115 -10.87 -38.63 -75.80
C GLN A 115 -11.83 -38.01 -74.79
N GLU A 116 -11.40 -37.84 -73.54
CA GLU A 116 -12.23 -37.33 -72.45
C GLU A 116 -11.84 -35.90 -72.06
N LYS A 117 -12.83 -35.01 -72.01
CA LYS A 117 -12.62 -33.62 -71.57
C LYS A 117 -12.48 -33.53 -70.05
N TYR A 118 -13.27 -34.31 -69.32
CA TYR A 118 -13.34 -34.29 -67.86
C TYR A 118 -12.78 -35.60 -67.30
N VAL A 119 -11.65 -35.51 -66.59
CA VAL A 119 -11.06 -36.64 -65.88
C VAL A 119 -10.67 -36.16 -64.49
N GLY A 120 -11.49 -36.53 -63.51
CA GLY A 120 -11.42 -35.99 -62.16
C GLY A 120 -11.97 -36.94 -61.12
N PRO A 121 -11.24 -38.02 -60.74
CA PRO A 121 -11.65 -38.84 -59.61
C PRO A 121 -11.63 -38.01 -58.33
N TYR A 122 -12.71 -38.06 -57.58
CA TYR A 122 -12.83 -37.45 -56.26
C TYR A 122 -13.04 -38.55 -55.21
N ALA A 123 -12.27 -38.53 -54.13
CA ALA A 123 -12.44 -39.43 -53.01
C ALA A 123 -12.81 -38.65 -51.75
N TYR A 124 -13.79 -39.14 -51.00
CA TYR A 124 -14.19 -38.58 -49.72
C TYR A 124 -14.46 -39.68 -48.69
N LYS A 125 -14.57 -39.28 -47.43
CA LYS A 125 -14.93 -40.19 -46.34
C LYS A 125 -16.43 -40.33 -46.22
N ASP A 126 -16.93 -41.56 -46.32
CA ASP A 126 -18.25 -41.93 -45.86
C ASP A 126 -18.13 -42.98 -44.76
N LYS A 127 -18.38 -42.57 -43.51
CA LYS A 127 -18.29 -43.42 -42.31
C LYS A 127 -16.92 -44.10 -42.19
N ASP A 128 -16.87 -45.41 -42.44
CA ASP A 128 -15.71 -46.27 -42.20
C ASP A 128 -14.97 -46.69 -43.48
N ALA A 129 -15.26 -46.07 -44.63
CA ALA A 129 -14.54 -46.34 -45.88
C ALA A 129 -14.37 -45.08 -46.76
N PRO A 130 -13.31 -45.03 -47.60
CA PRO A 130 -13.25 -44.05 -48.68
C PRO A 130 -14.26 -44.40 -49.78
N VAL A 131 -14.94 -43.40 -50.30
CA VAL A 131 -15.81 -43.50 -51.47
C VAL A 131 -15.21 -42.67 -52.59
N VAL A 132 -15.07 -43.27 -53.78
CA VAL A 132 -14.63 -42.58 -54.99
C VAL A 132 -15.85 -42.29 -55.86
N THR A 133 -15.96 -41.06 -56.35
CA THR A 133 -17.03 -40.61 -57.25
C THR A 133 -16.48 -39.78 -58.41
N TYR A 134 -17.28 -39.68 -59.46
CA TYR A 134 -17.09 -38.85 -60.65
C TYR A 134 -18.20 -37.81 -60.82
N ASP A 135 -19.04 -37.61 -59.79
CA ASP A 135 -20.17 -36.66 -59.82
C ASP A 135 -19.73 -35.21 -60.09
N TYR A 136 -18.45 -34.90 -59.83
CA TYR A 136 -17.82 -33.61 -60.08
C TYR A 136 -17.02 -33.55 -61.39
N SER A 137 -17.05 -34.60 -62.20
CA SER A 137 -16.24 -34.75 -63.43
C SER A 137 -17.13 -34.83 -64.68
N ASN A 138 -17.93 -33.80 -64.91
CA ASN A 138 -18.86 -33.71 -66.04
C ASN A 138 -19.09 -32.25 -66.46
N GLU A 139 -19.84 -32.07 -67.55
CA GLU A 139 -20.17 -30.75 -68.11
C GLU A 139 -21.10 -29.91 -67.22
N GLU A 140 -21.94 -30.54 -66.39
CA GLU A 140 -22.86 -29.83 -65.51
C GLU A 140 -22.12 -29.18 -64.33
N TYR A 141 -21.16 -29.90 -63.74
CA TYR A 141 -20.30 -29.35 -62.69
C TYR A 141 -19.20 -28.45 -63.26
N ASP A 142 -18.55 -28.85 -64.36
CA ASP A 142 -17.46 -28.11 -65.02
C ASP A 142 -16.40 -27.58 -64.04
N TYR A 143 -15.61 -28.48 -63.44
CA TYR A 143 -14.61 -28.14 -62.41
C TYR A 143 -13.58 -27.07 -62.84
N LEU A 144 -13.39 -26.89 -64.15
CA LEU A 144 -12.52 -25.86 -64.75
C LEU A 144 -13.01 -24.43 -64.46
N SER A 145 -14.30 -24.28 -64.19
CA SER A 145 -14.94 -22.99 -63.94
C SER A 145 -14.79 -22.51 -62.50
N TYR A 146 -14.45 -23.39 -61.56
CA TYR A 146 -14.37 -23.08 -60.13
C TYR A 146 -13.11 -22.28 -59.77
N ASP A 147 -13.26 -21.41 -58.76
CA ASP A 147 -12.20 -20.51 -58.31
C ASP A 147 -10.99 -21.27 -57.77
N TRP A 148 -11.18 -22.41 -57.08
CA TRP A 148 -10.06 -23.22 -56.59
C TRP A 148 -9.18 -23.77 -57.73
N TYR A 149 -9.75 -24.05 -58.92
CA TYR A 149 -9.00 -24.53 -60.08
C TYR A 149 -8.19 -23.38 -60.70
N LYS A 150 -8.85 -22.23 -60.91
CA LYS A 150 -8.23 -21.03 -61.48
C LYS A 150 -7.15 -20.44 -60.58
N ASN A 151 -7.42 -20.32 -59.28
CA ASN A 151 -6.49 -19.76 -58.31
C ASN A 151 -5.21 -20.61 -58.19
N ALA A 152 -5.34 -21.94 -58.28
CA ALA A 152 -4.18 -22.84 -58.28
C ALA A 152 -3.27 -22.61 -59.49
N ILE A 153 -3.85 -22.44 -60.69
CA ILE A 153 -3.11 -22.15 -61.92
C ILE A 153 -2.31 -20.85 -61.77
N ASP A 154 -2.97 -19.80 -61.26
CA ASP A 154 -2.36 -18.47 -61.15
C ASP A 154 -1.25 -18.43 -60.09
N SER A 155 -1.39 -19.19 -59.00
CA SER A 155 -0.46 -19.14 -57.87
C SER A 155 0.83 -19.95 -58.06
N LYS A 156 0.81 -21.03 -58.85
CA LYS A 156 1.92 -22.02 -58.98
C LYS A 156 2.39 -22.68 -57.68
N GLU A 157 1.72 -22.41 -56.57
CA GLU A 157 2.00 -22.87 -55.22
C GLU A 157 0.68 -23.33 -54.59
N PRO A 158 0.70 -24.12 -53.50
CA PRO A 158 -0.50 -24.48 -52.78
C PRO A 158 -1.30 -23.25 -52.32
N VAL A 159 -2.58 -23.21 -52.68
CA VAL A 159 -3.51 -22.15 -52.27
C VAL A 159 -4.74 -22.74 -51.60
N PHE A 160 -5.32 -21.99 -50.66
CA PHE A 160 -6.60 -22.35 -50.05
C PHE A 160 -7.72 -21.53 -50.67
N SER A 161 -8.85 -22.18 -50.95
CA SER A 161 -10.07 -21.50 -51.33
C SER A 161 -10.62 -20.67 -50.16
N GLU A 162 -11.54 -19.75 -50.48
CA GLU A 162 -12.46 -19.25 -49.47
C GLU A 162 -13.31 -20.40 -48.90
N LEU A 163 -13.89 -20.19 -47.72
CA LEU A 163 -14.79 -21.17 -47.13
C LEU A 163 -16.07 -21.25 -47.95
N TYR A 164 -16.50 -22.47 -48.25
CA TYR A 164 -17.77 -22.72 -48.91
C TYR A 164 -18.49 -23.88 -48.25
N TYR A 165 -19.81 -23.92 -48.42
CA TYR A 165 -20.64 -25.04 -47.98
C TYR A 165 -20.83 -26.01 -49.14
N ASP A 166 -20.44 -27.27 -48.93
CA ASP A 166 -20.68 -28.35 -49.88
C ASP A 166 -22.04 -28.98 -49.60
N SER A 167 -22.98 -28.83 -50.54
CA SER A 167 -24.34 -29.36 -50.42
C SER A 167 -24.44 -30.88 -50.55
N THR A 168 -23.43 -31.52 -51.14
CA THR A 168 -23.38 -32.98 -51.33
C THR A 168 -22.93 -33.67 -50.06
N LEU A 169 -21.93 -33.07 -49.39
CA LEU A 169 -21.31 -33.57 -48.18
C LEU A 169 -21.89 -32.97 -46.89
N ASP A 170 -22.80 -32.00 -47.02
CA ASP A 170 -23.49 -31.29 -45.93
C ASP A 170 -22.51 -30.71 -44.90
N THR A 171 -21.43 -30.08 -45.38
CA THR A 171 -20.38 -29.55 -44.51
C THR A 171 -19.67 -28.33 -45.09
N THR A 172 -19.14 -27.47 -44.21
CA THR A 172 -18.35 -26.31 -44.61
C THR A 172 -16.88 -26.68 -44.71
N MET A 173 -16.25 -26.32 -45.83
CA MET A 173 -14.90 -26.76 -46.17
C MET A 173 -14.03 -25.61 -46.65
N ALA A 174 -12.72 -25.83 -46.56
CA ALA A 174 -11.72 -25.11 -47.34
C ALA A 174 -10.94 -26.11 -48.19
N THR A 175 -10.76 -25.82 -49.47
CA THR A 175 -10.01 -26.68 -50.38
C THR A 175 -8.60 -26.16 -50.53
N CYS A 176 -7.61 -27.00 -50.23
CA CYS A 176 -6.25 -26.75 -50.65
C CYS A 176 -6.08 -27.24 -52.09
N ALA A 177 -5.79 -26.34 -53.00
CA ALA A 177 -5.57 -26.61 -54.41
C ALA A 177 -4.08 -26.46 -54.75
N VAL A 178 -3.51 -27.47 -55.42
CA VAL A 178 -2.10 -27.52 -55.81
C VAL A 178 -2.02 -27.81 -57.32
N PRO A 179 -1.43 -26.90 -58.12
CA PRO A 179 -1.28 -27.14 -59.55
C PRO A 179 -0.23 -28.23 -59.81
N MET A 180 -0.44 -29.01 -60.86
CA MET A 180 0.46 -30.08 -61.30
C MET A 180 1.13 -29.72 -62.62
N TYR A 181 2.43 -29.95 -62.73
CA TYR A 181 3.20 -29.73 -63.97
C TYR A 181 4.09 -30.92 -64.31
N ASP A 182 4.24 -31.24 -65.60
CA ASP A 182 5.23 -32.23 -66.02
C ASP A 182 6.66 -31.66 -66.02
N ARG A 183 7.64 -32.52 -66.32
CA ARG A 183 9.06 -32.14 -66.41
C ARG A 183 9.37 -31.08 -67.46
N SER A 184 8.47 -30.82 -68.39
CA SER A 184 8.56 -29.79 -69.41
C SER A 184 7.78 -28.52 -69.04
N GLU A 185 7.36 -28.41 -67.78
CA GLU A 185 6.52 -27.32 -67.25
C GLU A 185 5.15 -27.22 -67.93
N LYS A 186 4.67 -28.29 -68.57
CA LYS A 186 3.31 -28.34 -69.10
C LYS A 186 2.34 -28.55 -67.95
N PHE A 187 1.32 -27.69 -67.85
CA PHE A 187 0.25 -27.85 -66.89
C PHE A 187 -0.54 -29.14 -67.13
N LEU A 188 -0.72 -29.92 -66.07
CA LEU A 188 -1.40 -31.21 -66.09
C LEU A 188 -2.79 -31.19 -65.47
N GLY A 189 -3.06 -30.20 -64.61
CA GLY A 189 -4.29 -30.13 -63.82
C GLY A 189 -4.02 -29.69 -62.37
N VAL A 190 -4.98 -29.94 -61.48
CA VAL A 190 -4.96 -29.51 -60.08
C VAL A 190 -5.25 -30.68 -59.15
N ILE A 191 -4.49 -30.80 -58.06
CA ILE A 191 -4.86 -31.64 -56.91
C ILE A 191 -5.64 -30.80 -55.91
N THR A 192 -6.71 -31.36 -55.37
CA THR A 192 -7.44 -30.76 -54.25
C THR A 192 -7.44 -31.67 -53.05
N ILE A 193 -7.34 -31.08 -51.86
CA ILE A 193 -7.61 -31.75 -50.59
C ILE A 193 -8.52 -30.84 -49.78
N ASP A 194 -9.69 -31.35 -49.45
CA ASP A 194 -10.71 -30.62 -48.71
C ASP A 194 -10.53 -30.84 -47.22
N MET A 195 -10.38 -29.72 -46.51
CA MET A 195 -10.29 -29.67 -45.08
C MET A 195 -11.64 -29.30 -44.50
N GLU A 196 -12.15 -30.15 -43.61
CA GLU A 196 -13.37 -29.87 -42.87
C GLU A 196 -13.14 -28.81 -41.79
N ILE A 197 -13.94 -27.75 -41.81
CA ILE A 197 -13.78 -26.62 -40.90
C ILE A 197 -14.19 -26.96 -39.47
N SER A 198 -15.07 -27.96 -39.29
CA SER A 198 -15.46 -28.48 -37.97
C SER A 198 -14.25 -28.88 -37.12
N SER A 199 -13.20 -29.45 -37.74
CA SER A 199 -11.97 -29.85 -37.05
C SER A 199 -11.20 -28.66 -36.46
N ILE A 200 -11.30 -27.48 -37.08
CA ILE A 200 -10.71 -26.22 -36.60
C ILE A 200 -11.63 -25.59 -35.56
N GLN A 201 -12.95 -25.59 -35.81
CA GLN A 201 -13.94 -25.12 -34.84
C GLN A 201 -13.82 -25.86 -33.51
N ASP A 202 -13.75 -27.20 -33.52
CA ASP A 202 -13.59 -28.03 -32.33
C ASP A 202 -12.30 -27.74 -31.57
N MET A 203 -11.21 -27.49 -32.30
CA MET A 203 -9.93 -27.14 -31.70
C MET A 203 -10.04 -25.81 -30.96
N ILE A 204 -10.65 -24.81 -31.59
CA ILE A 204 -10.81 -23.46 -31.02
C ILE A 204 -11.80 -23.48 -29.85
N ASN A 205 -12.92 -24.19 -29.98
CA ASN A 205 -13.98 -24.28 -28.98
C ASN A 205 -13.56 -25.03 -27.71
N LYS A 206 -12.54 -25.90 -27.77
CA LYS A 206 -11.97 -26.58 -26.60
C LYS A 206 -11.08 -25.67 -25.76
N VAL A 207 -10.64 -24.53 -26.29
CA VAL A 207 -9.75 -23.62 -25.59
C VAL A 207 -10.57 -22.73 -24.67
N THR A 208 -10.29 -22.80 -23.37
CA THR A 208 -10.90 -21.93 -22.36
C THR A 208 -9.89 -20.88 -21.92
N ILE A 209 -10.21 -19.60 -22.15
CA ILE A 209 -9.37 -18.49 -21.73
C ILE A 209 -9.90 -17.92 -20.42
N GLY A 210 -9.13 -18.07 -19.33
CA GLY A 210 -9.63 -17.75 -18.00
C GLY A 210 -10.81 -18.65 -17.62
N LYS A 211 -11.94 -18.07 -17.22
CA LYS A 211 -13.19 -18.74 -16.85
C LYS A 211 -14.29 -18.52 -17.87
N LYS A 212 -14.36 -17.33 -18.48
CA LYS A 212 -15.42 -16.95 -19.44
C LYS A 212 -14.90 -16.41 -20.77
N GLY A 213 -13.58 -16.34 -20.93
CA GLY A 213 -12.98 -15.90 -22.18
C GLY A 213 -13.20 -16.92 -23.30
N LYS A 214 -13.37 -16.41 -24.52
CA LYS A 214 -13.73 -17.18 -25.71
C LYS A 214 -12.84 -16.81 -26.88
N ILE A 215 -12.72 -17.74 -27.81
CA ILE A 215 -12.02 -17.53 -29.07
C ILE A 215 -13.04 -17.60 -30.21
N THR A 216 -12.92 -16.70 -31.16
CA THR A 216 -13.76 -16.61 -32.35
C THR A 216 -12.86 -16.51 -33.56
N LEU A 217 -13.18 -17.29 -34.60
CA LEU A 217 -12.51 -17.25 -35.88
C LEU A 217 -13.45 -16.67 -36.93
N LEU A 218 -12.91 -15.81 -37.79
CA LEU A 218 -13.64 -15.03 -38.78
C LEU A 218 -12.91 -15.10 -40.13
N THR A 219 -13.64 -14.96 -41.22
CA THR A 219 -13.06 -14.73 -42.55
C THR A 219 -12.49 -13.30 -42.65
N ASP A 220 -11.76 -12.98 -43.74
CA ASP A 220 -11.17 -11.64 -43.92
C ASP A 220 -12.24 -10.55 -44.07
N ASP A 221 -13.45 -10.91 -44.52
CA ASP A 221 -14.60 -10.02 -44.66
C ASP A 221 -15.52 -10.01 -43.43
N GLY A 222 -15.26 -10.85 -42.42
CA GLY A 222 -15.91 -10.82 -41.11
C GLY A 222 -17.05 -11.83 -40.88
N LEU A 223 -17.22 -12.81 -41.74
CA LEU A 223 -18.16 -13.94 -41.55
C LEU A 223 -17.65 -14.87 -40.44
N TYR A 224 -18.53 -15.36 -39.57
CA TYR A 224 -18.14 -16.29 -38.50
C TYR A 224 -17.73 -17.66 -39.05
N ILE A 225 -16.46 -18.03 -38.84
CA ILE A 225 -15.95 -19.38 -39.04
C ILE A 225 -16.21 -20.23 -37.79
N SER A 226 -16.02 -19.63 -36.60
CA SER A 226 -16.41 -20.25 -35.33
C SER A 226 -17.14 -19.26 -34.45
N ASN A 227 -18.19 -19.73 -33.77
CA ASN A 227 -18.93 -18.97 -32.77
C ASN A 227 -19.51 -19.95 -31.73
N GLU A 228 -19.80 -19.44 -30.54
CA GLU A 228 -20.54 -20.20 -29.51
C GLU A 228 -21.97 -20.51 -29.96
N ASP A 229 -22.58 -19.61 -30.73
CA ASP A 229 -23.87 -19.83 -31.36
C ASP A 229 -23.65 -20.46 -32.75
N PRO A 230 -23.94 -21.76 -32.94
CA PRO A 230 -23.71 -22.43 -34.21
C PRO A 230 -24.55 -21.85 -35.35
N SER A 231 -25.69 -21.19 -35.03
CA SER A 231 -26.56 -20.60 -36.05
C SER A 231 -25.94 -19.41 -36.77
N LYS A 232 -24.88 -18.82 -36.20
CA LYS A 232 -24.13 -17.69 -36.77
C LYS A 232 -23.01 -18.10 -37.71
N ILE A 233 -22.57 -19.35 -37.63
CA ILE A 233 -21.45 -19.86 -38.43
C ILE A 233 -21.85 -19.82 -39.91
N MET A 234 -21.02 -19.18 -40.73
CA MET A 234 -21.23 -18.96 -42.17
C MET A 234 -22.48 -18.16 -42.57
N THR A 235 -23.24 -17.61 -41.61
CA THR A 235 -24.50 -16.88 -41.86
C THR A 235 -24.48 -15.45 -41.37
N ALA A 236 -23.74 -15.16 -40.29
CA ALA A 236 -23.69 -13.83 -39.69
C ALA A 236 -22.32 -13.18 -39.91
N ASN A 237 -22.33 -11.88 -40.20
CA ASN A 237 -21.12 -11.08 -40.31
C ASN A 237 -20.95 -10.22 -39.06
N ILE A 238 -19.75 -10.20 -38.48
CA ILE A 238 -19.46 -9.43 -37.27
C ILE A 238 -19.77 -7.94 -37.44
N LYS A 239 -19.62 -7.37 -38.65
CA LYS A 239 -19.92 -5.95 -38.96
C LYS A 239 -21.41 -5.62 -38.89
N GLU A 240 -22.28 -6.62 -38.93
CA GLU A 240 -23.74 -6.50 -39.02
C GLU A 240 -24.44 -7.01 -37.75
N GLU A 241 -23.68 -7.30 -36.69
CA GLU A 241 -24.22 -7.69 -35.39
C GLU A 241 -25.20 -6.65 -34.85
N GLU A 242 -26.34 -7.11 -34.33
CA GLU A 242 -27.34 -6.24 -33.68
C GLU A 242 -26.72 -5.41 -32.55
N ASN A 243 -25.72 -5.99 -31.88
CA ASN A 243 -24.86 -5.27 -30.95
C ASN A 243 -23.91 -4.33 -31.70
N LYS A 244 -24.29 -3.05 -31.77
CA LYS A 244 -23.49 -1.99 -32.39
C LYS A 244 -22.06 -1.86 -31.85
N SER A 245 -21.83 -2.17 -30.58
CA SER A 245 -20.49 -2.12 -29.99
C SER A 245 -19.61 -3.24 -30.55
N LEU A 246 -20.16 -4.45 -30.66
CA LEU A 246 -19.48 -5.59 -31.27
C LEU A 246 -19.26 -5.36 -32.77
N ALA A 247 -20.27 -4.83 -33.47
CA ALA A 247 -20.16 -4.49 -34.89
C ALA A 247 -19.06 -3.46 -35.19
N SER A 248 -18.98 -2.41 -34.37
CA SER A 248 -17.92 -1.40 -34.48
C SER A 248 -16.54 -2.01 -34.22
N MET A 249 -16.44 -2.89 -33.21
CA MET A 249 -15.20 -3.61 -32.94
C MET A 249 -14.79 -4.51 -34.10
N GLY A 250 -15.74 -5.23 -34.69
CA GLY A 250 -15.53 -6.04 -35.90
C GLY A 250 -14.95 -5.22 -37.05
N GLN A 251 -15.48 -4.03 -37.32
CA GLN A 251 -14.96 -3.13 -38.36
C GLN A 251 -13.50 -2.71 -38.09
N VAL A 252 -13.17 -2.36 -36.84
CA VAL A 252 -11.79 -1.99 -36.44
C VAL A 252 -10.83 -3.16 -36.62
N MET A 253 -11.24 -4.35 -36.20
CA MET A 253 -10.43 -5.56 -36.31
C MET A 253 -10.16 -5.96 -37.77
N LEU A 254 -11.11 -5.73 -38.69
CA LEU A 254 -10.93 -6.06 -40.11
C LEU A 254 -9.95 -5.10 -40.83
N GLN A 255 -9.68 -3.92 -40.26
CA GLN A 255 -8.77 -2.93 -40.84
C GLN A 255 -7.31 -3.07 -40.41
N LYS A 256 -7.03 -3.87 -39.36
CA LYS A 256 -5.69 -4.00 -38.78
C LYS A 256 -5.32 -5.47 -38.62
N ASP A 257 -4.09 -5.84 -38.96
CA ASP A 257 -3.66 -7.24 -38.86
C ASP A 257 -3.57 -7.74 -37.42
N ASN A 258 -3.32 -6.87 -36.44
CA ASN A 258 -3.35 -7.21 -35.03
C ASN A 258 -3.75 -6.01 -34.18
N GLY A 259 -4.20 -6.28 -32.96
CA GLY A 259 -4.49 -5.23 -32.00
C GLY A 259 -5.32 -5.66 -30.82
N THR A 260 -5.79 -4.65 -30.11
CA THR A 260 -6.70 -4.78 -28.98
C THR A 260 -7.88 -3.86 -29.17
N GLY A 261 -8.97 -4.16 -28.49
CA GLY A 261 -10.16 -3.34 -28.48
C GLY A 261 -11.11 -3.78 -27.38
N GLU A 262 -12.30 -3.21 -27.39
CA GLU A 262 -13.33 -3.52 -26.41
C GLU A 262 -14.71 -3.37 -27.02
N PHE A 263 -15.66 -4.13 -26.47
CA PHE A 263 -17.08 -3.95 -26.77
C PHE A 263 -17.93 -4.19 -25.53
N ASP A 264 -19.07 -3.53 -25.44
CA ASP A 264 -20.09 -3.84 -24.43
C ASP A 264 -21.05 -4.90 -24.94
N MET A 265 -21.36 -5.89 -24.12
CA MET A 265 -22.45 -6.82 -24.37
C MET A 265 -23.32 -6.95 -23.12
N LYS A 266 -24.53 -6.41 -23.20
CA LYS A 266 -25.53 -6.43 -22.12
C LYS A 266 -24.99 -5.79 -20.82
N GLY A 267 -24.23 -4.70 -20.93
CA GLY A 267 -23.65 -3.99 -19.80
C GLY A 267 -22.37 -4.61 -19.23
N ILE A 268 -21.85 -5.67 -19.87
CA ILE A 268 -20.55 -6.27 -19.54
C ILE A 268 -19.56 -5.85 -20.62
N VAL A 269 -18.51 -5.13 -20.21
CA VAL A 269 -17.40 -4.77 -21.10
C VAL A 269 -16.51 -6.00 -21.30
N TYR A 270 -16.26 -6.35 -22.56
CA TYR A 270 -15.31 -7.36 -22.99
C TYR A 270 -14.10 -6.67 -23.60
N LYS A 271 -12.91 -7.08 -23.16
CA LYS A 271 -11.67 -6.74 -23.88
C LYS A 271 -11.38 -7.81 -24.91
N THR A 272 -10.94 -7.35 -26.09
CA THR A 272 -10.65 -8.19 -27.23
C THR A 272 -9.19 -8.06 -27.64
N TYR A 273 -8.59 -9.18 -28.01
CA TYR A 273 -7.26 -9.28 -28.61
C TYR A 273 -7.46 -10.01 -29.93
N TYR A 274 -6.92 -9.48 -31.02
CA TYR A 274 -7.13 -10.05 -32.33
C TYR A 274 -5.85 -10.06 -33.17
N SER A 275 -5.78 -11.01 -34.10
CA SER A 275 -4.69 -11.13 -35.06
C SER A 275 -5.13 -11.85 -36.35
N ARG A 276 -4.43 -11.61 -37.45
CA ARG A 276 -4.60 -12.27 -38.75
C ARG A 276 -3.89 -13.64 -38.74
N VAL A 277 -4.54 -14.66 -39.28
CA VAL A 277 -4.02 -16.03 -39.35
C VAL A 277 -3.18 -16.20 -40.62
N GLY A 278 -1.90 -15.77 -40.54
CA GLY A 278 -0.95 -15.88 -41.65
C GLY A 278 -1.52 -15.38 -42.97
N ASN A 279 -1.31 -16.16 -44.04
CA ASN A 279 -1.75 -15.81 -45.39
C ASN A 279 -3.15 -16.32 -45.74
N LEU A 280 -3.86 -16.98 -44.82
CA LEU A 280 -5.20 -17.54 -45.07
C LEU A 280 -6.29 -16.46 -45.11
N GLY A 281 -5.97 -15.23 -44.70
CA GLY A 281 -6.93 -14.12 -44.61
C GLY A 281 -7.88 -14.21 -43.41
N TRP A 282 -7.92 -15.33 -42.70
CA TRP A 282 -8.77 -15.46 -41.50
C TRP A 282 -8.29 -14.56 -40.37
N ARG A 283 -9.21 -14.20 -39.47
CA ARG A 283 -8.94 -13.41 -38.27
C ARG A 283 -9.38 -14.17 -37.03
N ILE A 284 -8.50 -14.22 -36.05
CA ILE A 284 -8.76 -14.82 -34.75
C ILE A 284 -8.92 -13.71 -33.71
N MET A 285 -9.92 -13.86 -32.84
CA MET A 285 -10.22 -12.92 -31.77
C MET A 285 -10.42 -13.67 -30.46
N ILE A 286 -9.67 -13.29 -29.44
CA ILE A 286 -9.95 -13.65 -28.05
C ILE A 286 -10.77 -12.53 -27.42
N GLN A 287 -11.86 -12.87 -26.75
CA GLN A 287 -12.68 -11.94 -25.99
C GLN A 287 -12.81 -12.39 -24.53
N MET A 288 -12.59 -11.49 -23.57
CA MET A 288 -12.69 -11.79 -22.14
C MET A 288 -13.41 -10.66 -21.39
N PRO A 289 -14.30 -10.97 -20.43
CA PRO A 289 -14.92 -9.94 -19.59
C PRO A 289 -13.86 -9.15 -18.80
N GLU A 290 -13.94 -7.82 -18.84
CA GLU A 290 -13.01 -6.96 -18.09
C GLU A 290 -13.11 -7.18 -16.58
N SER A 291 -14.32 -7.48 -16.08
CA SER A 291 -14.54 -7.85 -14.67
C SER A 291 -13.76 -9.09 -14.25
N GLU A 292 -13.50 -10.03 -15.16
CA GLU A 292 -12.70 -11.21 -14.88
C GLU A 292 -11.20 -10.86 -14.85
N MET A 293 -10.75 -10.05 -15.81
CA MET A 293 -9.38 -9.52 -15.85
C MET A 293 -9.03 -8.74 -14.57
N ASN A 294 -10.01 -8.01 -14.02
CA ASN A 294 -9.85 -7.21 -12.81
C ASN A 294 -10.07 -8.01 -11.51
N GLN A 295 -10.56 -9.25 -11.55
CA GLN A 295 -10.80 -10.07 -10.35
C GLN A 295 -9.56 -10.18 -9.41
N PRO A 296 -8.33 -10.34 -9.92
CA PRO A 296 -7.14 -10.33 -9.06
C PRO A 296 -6.92 -8.98 -8.35
N LEU A 297 -7.25 -7.87 -9.01
CA LEU A 297 -7.15 -6.52 -8.43
C LEU A 297 -8.20 -6.30 -7.34
N ASP A 298 -9.44 -6.76 -7.54
CA ASP A 298 -10.49 -6.68 -6.51
C ASP A 298 -10.11 -7.49 -5.27
N THR A 299 -9.52 -8.66 -5.47
CA THR A 299 -9.00 -9.50 -4.39
C THR A 299 -7.86 -8.82 -3.64
N LEU A 300 -6.95 -8.16 -4.38
CA LEU A 300 -5.87 -7.38 -3.80
C LEU A 300 -6.41 -6.20 -2.96
N LEU A 301 -7.38 -5.45 -3.48
CA LEU A 301 -8.02 -4.35 -2.77
C LEU A 301 -8.65 -4.82 -1.46
N PHE A 302 -9.39 -5.93 -1.48
CA PHE A 302 -9.99 -6.47 -0.27
C PHE A 302 -8.94 -6.87 0.78
N LYS A 303 -7.83 -7.49 0.34
CA LYS A 303 -6.69 -7.81 1.22
C LYS A 303 -6.03 -6.55 1.80
N LEU A 304 -5.79 -5.54 0.99
CA LEU A 304 -5.21 -4.26 1.43
C LEU A 304 -6.11 -3.58 2.47
N ILE A 305 -7.41 -3.48 2.21
CA ILE A 305 -8.38 -2.90 3.16
C ILE A 305 -8.39 -3.68 4.47
N THR A 306 -8.38 -5.02 4.41
CA THR A 306 -8.36 -5.88 5.60
C THR A 306 -7.09 -5.66 6.44
N ILE A 307 -5.92 -5.65 5.80
CA ILE A 307 -4.63 -5.43 6.46
C ILE A 307 -4.53 -4.02 7.04
N CYS A 308 -4.92 -2.99 6.29
CA CYS A 308 -4.94 -1.61 6.77
C CYS A 308 -5.87 -1.44 7.96
N THR A 309 -7.07 -2.03 7.91
CA THR A 309 -8.04 -1.97 9.02
C THR A 309 -7.49 -2.67 10.27
N ALA A 310 -6.94 -3.88 10.13
CA ALA A 310 -6.32 -4.60 11.24
C ALA A 310 -5.11 -3.84 11.82
N GLY A 311 -4.26 -3.28 10.97
CA GLY A 311 -3.12 -2.46 11.36
C GLY A 311 -3.53 -1.19 12.11
N LEU A 312 -4.58 -0.50 11.66
CA LEU A 312 -5.12 0.68 12.34
C LEU A 312 -5.72 0.34 13.72
N LEU A 313 -6.45 -0.78 13.83
CA LEU A 313 -6.99 -1.24 15.11
C LEU A 313 -5.87 -1.59 16.10
N LEU A 314 -4.83 -2.27 15.63
CA LEU A 314 -3.66 -2.60 16.45
C LEU A 314 -2.93 -1.32 16.89
N LEU A 315 -2.67 -0.41 15.96
CA LEU A 315 -2.02 0.87 16.25
C LEU A 315 -2.85 1.72 17.23
N PHE A 316 -4.17 1.75 17.07
CA PHE A 316 -5.09 2.39 18.01
C PHE A 316 -4.98 1.79 19.42
N ALA A 317 -4.98 0.46 19.54
CA ALA A 317 -4.85 -0.23 20.82
C ALA A 317 -3.51 0.09 21.51
N VAL A 318 -2.40 0.03 20.77
CA VAL A 318 -1.05 0.35 21.28
C VAL A 318 -0.97 1.81 21.74
N ILE A 319 -1.44 2.76 20.93
CA ILE A 319 -1.42 4.18 21.30
C ILE A 319 -2.24 4.42 22.56
N ILE A 320 -3.41 3.81 22.70
CA ILE A 320 -4.23 3.96 23.92
C ILE A 320 -3.48 3.45 25.15
N LEU A 321 -2.82 2.29 25.07
CA LEU A 321 -2.07 1.74 26.19
C LEU A 321 -0.91 2.66 26.60
N LEU A 322 -0.15 3.17 25.63
CA LEU A 322 0.96 4.10 25.87
C LEU A 322 0.47 5.44 26.45
N VAL A 323 -0.54 6.05 25.83
CA VAL A 323 -1.12 7.33 26.27
C VAL A 323 -1.71 7.21 27.67
N ARG A 324 -2.36 6.09 28.01
CA ARG A 324 -2.86 5.84 29.38
C ARG A 324 -1.73 5.80 30.40
N GLY A 325 -0.60 5.17 30.08
CA GLY A 325 0.59 5.15 30.93
C GLY A 325 1.14 6.56 31.19
N VAL A 326 1.32 7.34 30.12
CA VAL A 326 1.83 8.72 30.19
C VAL A 326 0.89 9.64 30.99
N ILE A 327 -0.41 9.62 30.68
CA ILE A 327 -1.40 10.46 31.38
C ILE A 327 -1.46 10.12 32.87
N LYS A 328 -1.34 8.83 33.24
CA LYS A 328 -1.32 8.41 34.65
C LYS A 328 -0.16 9.07 35.40
N ASN A 329 1.06 9.00 34.87
CA ASN A 329 2.23 9.59 35.52
C ASN A 329 2.15 11.12 35.56
N ILE A 330 1.71 11.77 34.48
CA ILE A 330 1.47 13.23 34.45
C ILE A 330 0.49 13.64 35.55
N LYS A 331 -0.64 12.93 35.73
CA LYS A 331 -1.63 13.26 36.77
C LYS A 331 -1.09 13.07 38.19
N VAL A 332 -0.17 12.14 38.40
CA VAL A 332 0.47 11.91 39.71
C VAL A 332 1.43 13.05 40.02
N VAL A 333 2.33 13.36 39.09
CA VAL A 333 3.29 14.47 39.22
C VAL A 333 2.57 15.81 39.39
N ASN A 334 1.56 16.09 38.54
CA ASN A 334 0.84 17.36 38.57
C ASN A 334 0.05 17.55 39.87
N ARG A 335 -0.56 16.50 40.42
CA ARG A 335 -1.24 16.59 41.73
C ARG A 335 -0.25 16.87 42.85
N PHE A 336 0.90 16.20 42.85
CA PHE A 336 1.91 16.43 43.87
C PHE A 336 2.47 17.85 43.79
N ALA A 337 2.79 18.33 42.58
CA ALA A 337 3.25 19.71 42.38
C ALA A 337 2.20 20.75 42.84
N LEU A 338 0.91 20.52 42.57
CA LEU A 338 -0.17 21.38 43.06
C LEU A 338 -0.25 21.40 44.59
N SER A 339 -0.14 20.25 45.28
CA SER A 339 -0.10 20.22 46.75
C SER A 339 1.06 21.03 47.33
N LEU A 340 2.25 20.95 46.72
CA LEU A 340 3.39 21.76 47.14
C LEU A 340 3.17 23.25 46.85
N ALA A 341 2.54 23.60 45.73
CA ALA A 341 2.22 24.98 45.37
C ALA A 341 1.19 25.60 46.32
N ASP A 342 0.24 24.81 46.82
CA ASP A 342 -0.75 25.20 47.83
C ASP A 342 -0.14 25.31 49.25
N GLY A 343 1.16 25.02 49.41
CA GLY A 343 1.86 25.08 50.69
C GLY A 343 1.61 23.90 51.61
N ASP A 344 0.98 22.82 51.13
CA ASP A 344 0.81 21.59 51.89
C ASP A 344 2.09 20.75 51.86
N PHE A 345 2.98 21.04 52.81
CA PHE A 345 4.19 20.25 53.03
C PHE A 345 3.96 19.07 53.98
N SER A 346 2.73 18.75 54.38
CA SER A 346 2.45 17.59 55.24
C SER A 346 2.38 16.27 54.45
N VAL A 347 2.19 16.36 53.13
CA VAL A 347 2.09 15.21 52.22
C VAL A 347 3.33 14.30 52.24
N GLN A 348 3.11 13.03 51.93
CA GLN A 348 4.19 12.07 51.66
C GLN A 348 4.78 12.31 50.27
N GLY A 349 6.06 11.99 50.11
CA GLY A 349 6.74 12.09 48.82
C GLY A 349 6.08 11.23 47.74
N VAL A 350 6.13 11.70 46.49
CA VAL A 350 5.60 10.97 45.35
C VAL A 350 6.52 9.80 45.00
N ASN A 351 5.95 8.59 44.87
CA ASN A 351 6.72 7.40 44.52
C ASN A 351 6.45 6.99 43.07
N ILE A 352 7.33 7.42 42.16
CA ILE A 352 7.29 7.07 40.74
C ILE A 352 8.45 6.12 40.48
N LYS A 353 8.14 4.83 40.25
CA LYS A 353 9.14 3.76 40.08
C LYS A 353 9.68 3.62 38.66
N THR A 354 9.34 4.54 37.76
CA THR A 354 9.84 4.51 36.38
C THR A 354 11.28 5.04 36.33
N LYS A 355 12.06 4.59 35.35
CA LYS A 355 13.43 5.07 35.10
C LYS A 355 13.49 6.19 34.04
N ASP A 356 12.32 6.64 33.60
CA ASP A 356 12.14 7.69 32.59
C ASP A 356 12.12 9.09 33.23
N GLU A 357 11.78 10.10 32.42
CA GLU A 357 11.68 11.50 32.83
C GLU A 357 10.69 11.71 34.00
N PHE A 358 9.67 10.87 34.13
CA PHE A 358 8.71 10.96 35.23
C PHE A 358 9.33 10.53 36.57
N GLY A 359 10.22 9.54 36.56
CA GLY A 359 10.98 9.13 37.74
C GLY A 359 11.91 10.24 38.22
N GLN A 360 12.63 10.87 37.30
CA GLN A 360 13.51 12.01 37.60
C GLN A 360 12.72 13.19 38.16
N MET A 361 11.58 13.52 37.55
CA MET A 361 10.72 14.61 38.02
C MET A 361 10.14 14.33 39.41
N GLY A 362 9.76 13.07 39.71
CA GLY A 362 9.33 12.65 41.04
C GLY A 362 10.43 12.82 42.10
N GLN A 363 11.66 12.41 41.78
CA GLN A 363 12.81 12.58 42.68
C GLN A 363 13.11 14.07 42.95
N ALA A 364 13.11 14.90 41.90
CA ALA A 364 13.34 16.33 42.04
C ALA A 364 12.28 17.01 42.92
N LEU A 365 11.00 16.69 42.73
CA LEU A 365 9.91 17.21 43.58
C LEU A 365 10.00 16.71 45.02
N ASN A 366 10.43 15.47 45.24
CA ASN A 366 10.67 14.95 46.60
C ASN A 366 11.82 15.68 47.28
N GLN A 367 12.91 15.98 46.57
CA GLN A 367 14.00 16.78 47.10
C GLN A 367 13.52 18.19 47.46
N MET A 368 12.68 18.80 46.61
CA MET A 368 12.06 20.10 46.89
C MET A 368 11.17 20.06 48.14
N LEU A 369 10.38 19.00 48.35
CA LEU A 369 9.59 18.79 49.57
C LEU A 369 10.49 18.75 50.81
N GLN A 370 11.58 17.97 50.77
CA GLN A 370 12.51 17.84 51.91
C GLN A 370 13.21 19.17 52.24
N ASN A 371 13.67 19.89 51.22
CA ASN A 371 14.31 21.19 51.40
C ASN A 371 13.34 22.20 52.05
N ASN A 372 12.08 22.25 51.58
CA ASN A 372 11.07 23.15 52.18
C ASN A 372 10.72 22.74 53.62
N LYS A 373 10.58 21.44 53.91
CA LYS A 373 10.39 20.95 55.29
C LYS A 373 11.54 21.38 56.21
N ALA A 374 12.78 21.26 55.75
CA ALA A 374 13.95 21.68 56.51
C ALA A 374 13.93 23.19 56.80
N VAL A 375 13.60 24.02 55.81
CA VAL A 375 13.45 25.47 56.00
C VAL A 375 12.37 25.80 57.04
N ILE A 376 11.20 25.17 56.95
CA ILE A 376 10.09 25.37 57.89
C ILE A 376 10.48 24.92 59.30
N GLN A 377 11.21 23.81 59.43
CA GLN A 377 11.69 23.32 60.72
C GLN A 377 12.71 24.28 61.34
N THR A 378 13.68 24.78 60.57
CA THR A 378 14.62 25.80 61.03
C THR A 378 13.91 27.08 61.47
N MET A 379 12.87 27.52 60.74
CA MET A 379 12.06 28.67 61.17
C MET A 379 11.33 28.41 62.50
N LYS A 380 10.79 27.20 62.69
CA LYS A 380 10.16 26.78 63.94
C LYS A 380 11.15 26.79 65.10
N ASP A 381 12.34 26.24 64.91
CA ASP A 381 13.37 26.17 65.94
C ASP A 381 13.87 27.58 66.32
N ASN A 382 14.16 28.42 65.32
CA ASN A 382 14.49 29.83 65.54
C ASN A 382 13.37 30.58 66.28
N SER A 383 12.11 30.32 65.96
CA SER A 383 10.97 30.93 66.66
C SER A 383 10.88 30.47 68.13
N GLN A 384 11.24 29.22 68.42
CA GLN A 384 11.29 28.71 69.79
C GLN A 384 12.45 29.32 70.58
N ASP A 385 13.61 29.50 69.96
CA ASP A 385 14.77 30.12 70.60
C ASP A 385 14.56 31.62 70.81
N ILE A 386 13.90 32.31 69.87
CA ILE A 386 13.40 33.67 70.09
C ILE A 386 12.46 33.68 71.30
N ARG A 387 11.49 32.76 71.37
CA ARG A 387 10.57 32.68 72.52
C ARG A 387 11.29 32.45 73.85
N LYS A 388 12.26 31.53 73.91
CA LYS A 388 13.09 31.30 75.11
C LYS A 388 13.87 32.55 75.49
N THR A 389 14.50 33.20 74.51
CA THR A 389 15.26 34.44 74.71
C THR A 389 14.35 35.56 75.22
N SER A 390 13.12 35.68 74.70
CA SER A 390 12.12 36.62 75.22
C SER A 390 11.73 36.33 76.68
N ILE A 391 11.59 35.06 77.08
CA ILE A 391 11.33 34.67 78.48
C ILE A 391 12.52 35.03 79.37
N GLN A 392 13.75 34.70 78.96
CA GLN A 392 14.96 35.05 79.71
C GLN A 392 15.12 36.58 79.83
N LEU A 393 14.81 37.32 78.77
CA LEU A 393 14.83 38.77 78.78
C LEU A 393 13.81 39.33 79.79
N ASP A 394 12.59 38.78 79.86
CA ASP A 394 11.60 39.15 80.88
C ASP A 394 12.11 38.92 82.31
N GLU A 395 12.77 37.79 82.57
CA GLU A 395 13.39 37.51 83.88
C GLU A 395 14.53 38.48 84.21
N ILE A 396 15.39 38.80 83.23
CA ILE A 396 16.46 39.79 83.41
C ILE A 396 15.86 41.16 83.69
N MET A 397 14.80 41.56 82.97
CA MET A 397 14.09 42.83 83.21
C MET A 397 13.48 42.89 84.61
N LYS A 398 12.91 41.79 85.12
CA LYS A 398 12.44 41.69 86.52
C LYS A 398 13.58 41.84 87.53
N LYS A 399 14.71 41.14 87.34
CA LYS A 399 15.89 41.30 88.20
C LYS A 399 16.44 42.72 88.16
N LEU A 400 16.50 43.33 86.98
CA LEU A 400 16.97 44.69 86.80
C LEU A 400 16.06 45.69 87.53
N SER A 401 14.74 45.54 87.42
CA SER A 401 13.78 46.35 88.18
C SER A 401 13.98 46.20 89.70
N ASN A 402 14.23 44.98 90.19
CA ASN A 402 14.50 44.76 91.61
C ASN A 402 15.82 45.42 92.06
N ASN A 403 16.88 45.32 91.25
CA ASN A 403 18.14 46.02 91.52
C ASN A 403 17.95 47.54 91.51
N PHE A 404 17.14 48.09 90.59
CA PHE A 404 16.80 49.52 90.61
C PHE A 404 16.08 49.92 91.90
N ASN A 405 15.14 49.12 92.40
CA ASN A 405 14.49 49.39 93.69
C ASN A 405 15.51 49.38 94.86
N GLN A 406 16.51 48.48 94.81
CA GLN A 406 17.59 48.46 95.80
C GLN A 406 18.50 49.68 95.68
N ILE A 407 18.85 50.10 94.47
CA ILE A 407 19.64 51.32 94.22
C ILE A 407 18.87 52.54 94.73
N ASP A 408 17.57 52.64 94.45
CA ASP A 408 16.72 53.74 94.91
C ASP A 408 16.69 53.80 96.45
N SER A 409 16.57 52.64 97.11
CA SER A 409 16.66 52.55 98.58
C SER A 409 18.04 52.95 99.10
N ALA A 410 19.13 52.54 98.44
CA ALA A 410 20.49 52.92 98.81
C ALA A 410 20.74 54.42 98.64
N ILE A 411 20.20 55.04 97.57
CA ILE A 411 20.24 56.48 97.36
C ILE A 411 19.49 57.22 98.47
N GLN A 412 18.33 56.72 98.92
CA GLN A 412 17.63 57.30 100.06
C GLN A 412 18.48 57.26 101.34
N ASN A 413 19.08 56.11 101.66
CA ASN A 413 19.98 55.99 102.81
C ASN A 413 21.20 56.92 102.69
N ILE A 414 21.83 57.02 101.52
CA ILE A 414 22.95 57.96 101.29
C ILE A 414 22.50 59.40 101.51
N ASN A 415 21.28 59.76 101.08
CA ASN A 415 20.75 61.11 101.29
C ASN A 415 20.55 61.40 102.79
N GLU A 416 20.06 60.43 103.57
CA GLU A 416 20.00 60.53 105.04
C GLU A 416 21.39 60.67 105.67
N ASP A 417 22.36 59.84 105.24
CA ASP A 417 23.75 59.91 105.71
C ASP A 417 24.40 61.27 105.37
N ILE A 418 24.12 61.84 104.19
CA ILE A 418 24.61 63.16 103.79
C ILE A 418 24.00 64.25 104.68
N ILE A 419 22.70 64.19 104.99
CA ILE A 419 22.06 65.13 105.92
C ILE A 419 22.72 65.03 107.30
N SER A 420 22.92 63.81 107.81
CA SER A 420 23.58 63.58 109.09
C SER A 420 25.05 64.06 109.08
N SER A 421 25.79 63.80 108.00
CA SER A 421 27.18 64.24 107.85
C SER A 421 27.29 65.76 107.71
N SER A 422 26.33 66.40 107.04
CA SER A 422 26.25 67.86 106.95
C SER A 422 26.02 68.46 108.33
N ALA A 423 25.09 67.91 109.11
CA ALA A 423 24.85 68.34 110.49
C ALA A 423 26.09 68.16 111.37
N ALA A 424 26.77 67.00 111.28
CA ALA A 424 28.03 66.77 111.99
C ALA A 424 29.14 67.73 111.54
N THR A 425 29.18 68.10 110.25
CA THR A 425 30.15 69.07 109.73
C THR A 425 29.87 70.49 110.24
N GLU A 426 28.60 70.89 110.34
CA GLU A 426 28.20 72.15 110.98
C GLU A 426 28.59 72.18 112.47
N GLU A 427 28.38 71.07 113.19
CA GLU A 427 28.78 70.93 114.60
C GLU A 427 30.31 71.00 114.77
N VAL A 428 31.08 70.36 113.88
CA VAL A 428 32.54 70.46 113.85
C VAL A 428 32.98 71.88 113.56
N ASN A 429 32.36 72.57 112.59
CA ASN A 429 32.68 73.97 112.31
C ASN A 429 32.41 74.87 113.52
N ALA A 430 31.27 74.71 114.19
CA ALA A 430 30.97 75.44 115.42
C ALA A 430 32.01 75.15 116.53
N SER A 431 32.40 73.88 116.69
CA SER A 431 33.45 73.49 117.63
C SER A 431 34.81 74.10 117.27
N VAL A 432 35.15 74.21 115.99
CA VAL A 432 36.38 74.86 115.53
C VAL A 432 36.35 76.37 115.80
N GLU A 433 35.21 77.04 115.61
CA GLU A 433 35.04 78.44 115.99
C GLU A 433 35.20 78.64 117.51
N GLU A 434 34.61 77.76 118.32
CA GLU A 434 34.74 77.78 119.78
C GLU A 434 36.19 77.55 120.22
N VAL A 435 36.89 76.56 119.65
CA VAL A 435 38.31 76.31 119.91
C VAL A 435 39.16 77.52 119.52
N ASN A 436 38.90 78.16 118.37
CA ASN A 436 39.62 79.37 117.96
C ASN A 436 39.38 80.54 118.93
N ALA A 437 38.14 80.71 119.42
CA ALA A 437 37.84 81.69 120.45
C ALA A 437 38.60 81.40 121.76
N PHE A 438 38.63 80.13 122.18
CA PHE A 438 39.36 79.68 123.36
C PHE A 438 40.88 79.90 123.23
N ILE A 439 41.47 79.61 122.06
CA ILE A 439 42.88 79.88 121.76
C ILE A 439 43.18 81.37 121.85
N ASN A 440 42.31 82.25 121.34
CA ASN A 440 42.49 83.70 121.44
C ASN A 440 42.44 84.18 122.90
N ILE A 441 41.50 83.68 123.71
CA ILE A 441 41.42 83.99 125.16
C ILE A 441 42.69 83.52 125.87
N LEU A 442 43.14 82.29 125.61
CA LEU A 442 44.33 81.72 126.22
C LEU A 442 45.59 82.53 125.85
N SER A 443 45.70 82.97 124.59
CA SER A 443 46.78 83.84 124.13
C SER A 443 46.79 85.17 124.91
N GLN A 444 45.62 85.79 125.10
CA GLN A 444 45.47 87.01 125.89
C GLN A 444 45.89 86.81 127.37
N GLU A 445 45.40 85.75 128.01
CA GLU A 445 45.78 85.40 129.40
C GLU A 445 47.27 85.09 129.53
N THR A 446 47.87 84.45 128.52
CA THR A 446 49.31 84.17 128.51
C THR A 446 50.12 85.46 128.44
N VAL A 447 49.68 86.46 127.65
CA VAL A 447 50.31 87.79 127.62
C VAL A 447 50.14 88.53 128.96
N ILE A 448 48.95 88.46 129.57
CA ILE A 448 48.70 89.06 130.89
C ILE A 448 49.57 88.40 131.97
N SER A 449 49.62 87.07 132.00
CA SER A 449 50.44 86.28 132.91
C SER A 449 51.93 86.56 132.70
N HIS A 450 52.38 86.68 131.45
CA HIS A 450 53.75 87.07 131.11
C HIS A 450 54.09 88.47 131.65
N ASN A 451 53.19 89.45 131.46
CA ASN A 451 53.37 90.81 131.98
C ASN A 451 53.37 90.87 133.52
N LYS A 452 52.50 90.09 134.19
CA LYS A 452 52.50 89.97 135.65
C LYS A 452 53.80 89.34 136.18
N ALA A 453 54.30 88.30 135.52
CA ALA A 453 55.57 87.66 135.88
C ALA A 453 56.76 88.63 135.72
N TYR A 454 56.77 89.46 134.68
CA TYR A 454 57.78 90.51 134.49
C TYR A 454 57.71 91.60 135.59
N ALA A 455 56.51 92.03 135.98
CA ALA A 455 56.32 93.03 137.03
C ALA A 455 56.77 92.53 138.43
N ILE A 456 56.63 91.23 138.70
CA ILE A 456 57.13 90.60 139.95
C ILE A 456 58.67 90.54 139.95
N LYS A 457 59.28 90.25 138.80
CA LYS A 457 60.75 90.17 138.67
C LYS A 457 61.45 91.54 138.80
N GLY A 458 60.74 92.65 138.57
CA GLY A 458 61.27 94.01 138.76
C GLY A 458 61.22 94.54 140.20
N ARG A 459 60.68 93.78 141.16
CA ARG A 459 60.57 94.18 142.58
C ARG A 459 61.42 93.33 143.55
N ALA A 460 62.22 92.41 143.01
CA ALA A 460 63.24 91.66 143.74
C ALA A 460 64.62 92.13 143.25
#